data_AF-A0A3P7J8P0-F1
#
_entry.id   AF-A0A3P7J8P0-F1
#
_cell.length_a   1.000
_cell.length_b   1.000
_cell.length_c   1.000
_cell.angle_alpha   90.00
_cell.angle_beta   90.00
_cell.angle_gamma   90.00
#
_symmetry.space_group_name_H-M   'P 1'
#
loop_
_entity.id
_entity.type
_entity.pdbx_description
1 polymer ?
#
loop_
_entity_poly.entity_id
_entity_poly.type
_entity_poly.pdbx_seq_one_letter_code
_entity_poly.pdbx_strand_id
1 'polypeptide(L)'
;MKAKLTILILQILNTSVIVHINRDFRALLKSLPSFDGARLAFRQLPSEIDAYAPNFSSSVIGYEVLPPPDIEKIFGLTGGNIFHGSMSLDQLYFTRPVSRYSNYTTPIKGLYLCGSGAHPGGGVTGAPGRLAALIAMQD
;
A
#
# COMPACT_ATOMS: atom_id res chain seq x y z
N MET A 1 3.26 23.58 18.30
CA MET A 1 2.48 23.29 17.08
C MET A 1 2.05 21.83 17.15
N LYS A 2 0.74 21.52 17.26
CA LYS A 2 0.27 20.12 17.38
C LYS A 2 0.01 19.56 15.98
N ALA A 3 0.72 18.52 15.58
CA ALA A 3 0.54 17.88 14.27
C ALA A 3 -0.50 16.76 14.35
N LYS A 4 -1.46 16.75 13.43
CA LYS A 4 -2.40 15.63 13.26
C LYS A 4 -1.82 14.67 12.22
N LEU A 5 -0.88 13.83 12.64
CA LEU A 5 -0.21 12.88 11.75
C LEU A 5 -1.11 11.67 11.46
N THR A 6 -2.04 11.82 10.53
CA THR A 6 -2.82 10.71 9.99
C THR A 6 -2.13 10.14 8.74
N ILE A 7 -1.06 9.38 8.95
CA ILE A 7 -0.57 8.31 8.05
C ILE A 7 0.19 7.32 8.93
N LEU A 8 -0.22 6.05 8.92
CA LEU A 8 0.76 4.96 9.00
C LEU A 8 0.27 3.70 8.27
N ILE A 9 0.75 3.55 7.04
CA ILE A 9 0.51 2.35 6.21
C ILE A 9 1.58 1.32 6.59
N LEU A 10 1.18 0.29 7.36
CA LEU A 10 2.08 -0.77 7.81
C LEU A 10 1.99 -2.00 6.89
N GLN A 11 2.74 -1.96 5.79
CA GLN A 11 2.73 -3.02 4.77
C GLN A 11 3.88 -4.00 4.98
N ILE A 12 3.55 -5.21 5.44
CA ILE A 12 4.53 -6.27 5.73
C ILE A 12 4.41 -7.33 4.62
N LEU A 13 5.49 -7.47 3.84
CA LEU A 13 5.67 -8.39 2.68
C LEU A 13 5.16 -7.94 1.29
N ASN A 14 5.17 -6.64 0.96
CA ASN A 14 5.79 -6.08 -0.27
C ASN A 14 5.48 -4.57 -0.48
N THR A 15 6.21 -3.70 0.25
CA THR A 15 6.51 -2.26 -0.05
C THR A 15 5.29 -1.30 -0.20
N SER A 16 5.32 0.03 -0.01
CA SER A 16 6.39 1.00 0.27
C SER A 16 5.91 2.13 1.20
N VAL A 17 6.08 1.99 2.53
CA VAL A 17 6.35 3.15 3.40
C VAL A 17 7.61 2.82 4.19
N ILE A 18 8.73 3.44 3.79
CA ILE A 18 10.02 3.27 4.48
C ILE A 18 10.10 4.30 5.62
N VAL A 19 9.31 4.08 6.66
CA VAL A 19 9.90 4.19 8.00
C VAL A 19 10.90 3.04 8.05
N HIS A 20 12.16 3.29 8.44
CA HIS A 20 13.18 2.25 8.49
C HIS A 20 12.85 1.32 9.67
N ILE A 21 11.95 0.36 9.42
CA ILE A 21 11.54 -0.65 10.39
C ILE A 21 12.81 -1.41 10.78
N ASN A 22 13.28 -1.13 12.00
CA ASN A 22 14.40 -1.83 12.59
C ASN A 22 14.14 -3.36 12.53
N ARG A 23 15.21 -4.13 12.38
CA ARG A 23 15.20 -5.59 12.31
C ARG A 23 14.37 -6.20 13.45
N ASP A 24 14.41 -5.57 14.62
CA ASP A 24 13.68 -5.95 15.83
C ASP A 24 12.17 -5.77 15.69
N PHE A 25 11.68 -4.64 15.17
CA PHE A 25 10.24 -4.45 14.92
C PHE A 25 9.73 -5.38 13.80
N ARG A 26 10.57 -5.71 12.82
CA ARG A 26 10.27 -6.75 11.80
C ARG A 26 10.16 -8.15 12.41
N ALA A 27 10.96 -8.47 13.44
CA ALA A 27 10.88 -9.73 14.16
C ALA A 27 9.65 -9.77 15.09
N LEU A 28 9.38 -8.68 15.82
CA LEU A 28 8.19 -8.49 16.63
C LEU A 28 6.91 -8.72 15.81
N LEU A 29 6.79 -8.07 14.65
CA LEU A 29 5.61 -8.23 13.79
C LEU A 29 5.39 -9.67 13.30
N LYS A 30 6.47 -10.45 13.14
CA LYS A 30 6.40 -11.87 12.76
C LYS A 30 6.11 -12.82 13.92
N SER A 31 6.35 -12.39 15.17
CA SER A 31 6.04 -13.20 16.37
C SER A 31 4.64 -12.93 16.94
N LEU A 32 3.90 -11.95 16.40
CA LEU A 32 2.53 -11.66 16.82
C LEU A 32 1.58 -12.76 16.30
N PRO A 33 0.77 -13.38 17.16
CA PRO A 33 -0.10 -14.50 16.78
C PRO A 33 -1.35 -14.07 15.97
N SER A 34 -1.65 -12.77 15.91
CA SER A 34 -2.80 -12.23 15.16
C SER A 34 -2.59 -10.77 14.76
N PHE A 35 -3.42 -10.27 13.84
CA PHE A 35 -3.45 -8.87 13.46
C PHE A 35 -3.92 -7.92 14.58
N ASP A 36 -4.64 -8.42 15.59
CA ASP A 36 -4.93 -7.65 16.82
C ASP A 36 -3.67 -7.39 17.63
N GLY A 37 -2.74 -8.36 17.62
CA GLY A 37 -1.38 -8.18 18.13
C GLY A 37 -0.66 -7.02 17.45
N ALA A 38 -0.85 -6.81 16.13
CA ALA A 38 -0.23 -5.69 15.41
C ALA A 38 -0.73 -4.32 15.91
N ARG A 39 -2.02 -4.20 16.29
CA ARG A 39 -2.56 -2.98 16.92
C ARG A 39 -1.91 -2.70 18.28
N LEU A 40 -1.58 -3.76 19.05
CA LEU A 40 -0.91 -3.64 20.34
C LEU A 40 0.57 -3.29 20.20
N ALA A 41 1.28 -3.95 19.28
CA ALA A 41 2.70 -3.67 18.98
C ALA A 41 2.91 -2.23 18.48
N PHE A 42 1.94 -1.67 17.75
CA PHE A 42 2.00 -0.29 17.28
C PHE A 42 2.14 0.75 18.42
N ARG A 43 1.68 0.46 19.65
CA ARG A 43 1.82 1.36 20.80
C ARG A 43 3.27 1.72 21.13
N GLN A 44 4.22 0.87 20.77
CA GLN A 44 5.65 1.06 21.04
C GLN A 44 6.37 1.83 19.92
N LEU A 45 5.77 1.92 18.72
CA LEU A 45 6.42 2.49 17.55
C LEU A 45 6.64 4.02 17.61
N PRO A 46 5.77 4.86 18.21
CA PRO A 46 6.04 6.29 18.34
C PRO A 46 7.30 6.63 19.14
N SER A 47 7.63 5.85 20.18
CA SER A 47 8.86 6.05 20.96
C SER A 47 10.14 5.64 20.22
N GLU A 48 10.07 4.64 19.33
CA GLU A 48 11.19 4.29 18.45
C GLU A 48 11.53 5.42 17.46
N ILE A 49 10.53 6.21 17.05
CA ILE A 49 10.73 7.35 16.14
C ILE A 49 11.42 8.53 16.84
N ASP A 50 11.32 8.67 18.17
CA ASP A 50 11.98 9.76 18.91
C ASP A 50 13.52 9.77 18.72
N ALA A 51 14.12 8.61 18.46
CA ALA A 51 15.55 8.48 18.15
C ALA A 51 15.96 9.19 16.84
N TYR A 52 15.02 9.40 15.91
CA TYR A 52 15.22 10.06 14.62
C TYR A 52 14.54 11.42 14.53
N ALA A 53 13.47 11.64 15.30
CA ALA A 53 12.69 12.87 15.36
C ALA A 53 12.32 13.19 16.81
N PRO A 54 13.16 13.90 17.58
CA PRO A 54 12.94 14.14 19.00
C PRO A 54 11.60 14.81 19.31
N ASN A 55 10.91 14.31 20.35
CA ASN A 55 9.55 14.72 20.76
C ASN A 55 8.43 14.31 19.79
N PHE A 56 8.68 13.40 18.85
CA PHE A 56 7.66 12.85 17.97
C PHE A 56 6.54 12.20 18.79
N SER A 57 6.86 11.29 19.72
CA SER A 57 5.85 10.55 20.49
C SER A 57 4.93 11.48 21.29
N SER A 58 5.48 12.51 21.94
CA SER A 58 4.73 13.51 22.71
C SER A 58 3.89 14.45 21.82
N SER A 59 4.17 14.52 20.52
CA SER A 59 3.37 15.26 19.54
C SER A 59 2.14 14.49 19.01
N VAL A 60 2.09 13.16 19.21
CA VAL A 60 0.99 12.31 18.71
C VAL A 60 -0.29 12.54 19.53
N ILE A 61 -1.31 13.12 18.89
CA ILE A 61 -2.63 13.37 19.50
C ILE A 61 -3.65 12.24 19.25
N GLY A 62 -3.27 11.21 18.49
CA GLY A 62 -4.11 10.08 18.12
C GLY A 62 -3.51 9.35 16.91
N TYR A 63 -3.88 8.08 16.74
CA TYR A 63 -3.45 7.23 15.63
C TYR A 63 -4.55 6.23 15.27
N GLU A 64 -4.49 5.71 14.05
CA GLU A 64 -5.30 4.60 13.57
C GLU A 64 -4.37 3.52 13.04
N VAL A 65 -4.70 2.24 13.28
CA VAL A 65 -3.92 1.09 12.81
C VAL A 65 -4.82 0.23 11.95
N LEU A 66 -4.53 0.21 10.64
CA LEU A 66 -5.25 -0.57 9.65
C LEU A 66 -4.39 -1.77 9.23
N PRO A 67 -4.54 -2.95 9.86
CA PRO A 67 -3.90 -4.18 9.38
C PRO A 67 -4.51 -4.64 8.04
N PRO A 68 -3.87 -5.57 7.31
CA PRO A 68 -4.34 -6.03 6.00
C PRO A 68 -5.83 -6.43 5.92
N PRO A 69 -6.43 -7.14 6.91
CA PRO A 69 -7.86 -7.45 6.87
C PRO A 69 -8.78 -6.22 6.98
N ASP A 70 -8.37 -5.19 7.72
CA ASP A 70 -9.12 -3.92 7.82
C ASP A 70 -9.03 -3.18 6.48
N ILE A 71 -7.83 -3.11 5.88
CA ILE A 71 -7.61 -2.46 4.58
C ILE A 71 -8.44 -3.16 3.49
N GLU A 72 -8.46 -4.49 3.48
CA GLU A 72 -9.29 -5.28 2.56
C GLU A 72 -10.78 -5.02 2.75
N LYS A 73 -11.25 -5.00 4.01
CA LYS A 73 -12.66 -4.77 4.35
C LYS A 73 -13.13 -3.34 4.03
N ILE A 74 -12.29 -2.33 4.26
CA ILE A 74 -12.66 -0.91 4.13
C ILE A 74 -12.52 -0.43 2.68
N PHE A 75 -11.47 -0.87 1.97
CA PHE A 75 -11.11 -0.35 0.64
C PHE A 75 -11.24 -1.37 -0.49
N GLY A 76 -11.59 -2.64 -0.21
CA GLY A 76 -11.63 -3.70 -1.22
C GLY A 76 -10.26 -4.16 -1.71
N LEU A 77 -9.19 -3.81 -1.00
CA LEU A 77 -7.81 -4.15 -1.38
C LEU A 77 -7.45 -5.54 -0.86
N THR A 78 -7.63 -6.57 -1.69
CA THR A 78 -7.34 -7.97 -1.33
C THR A 78 -5.93 -8.14 -0.75
N GLY A 79 -5.84 -8.78 0.43
CA GLY A 79 -4.61 -8.96 1.18
C GLY A 79 -3.97 -7.66 1.70
N GLY A 80 -4.72 -6.55 1.73
CA GLY A 80 -4.22 -5.21 2.09
C GLY A 80 -3.19 -4.62 1.12
N ASN A 81 -3.10 -5.14 -0.12
CA ASN A 81 -2.06 -4.75 -1.06
C ASN A 81 -2.44 -3.50 -1.88
N ILE A 82 -1.87 -2.35 -1.53
CA ILE A 82 -2.09 -1.05 -2.22
C ILE A 82 -1.69 -1.05 -3.71
N PHE A 83 -0.89 -2.00 -4.15
CA PHE A 83 -0.52 -2.15 -5.55
C PHE A 83 -1.53 -2.99 -6.35
N HIS A 84 -2.46 -3.70 -5.69
CA HIS A 84 -3.42 -4.62 -6.32
C HIS A 84 -2.72 -5.80 -7.04
N GLY A 85 -1.58 -6.28 -6.50
CA GLY A 85 -0.77 -7.37 -7.05
C GLY A 85 0.69 -7.27 -6.62
N SER A 86 1.52 -8.29 -6.89
CA SER A 86 2.96 -8.21 -6.59
C SER A 86 3.64 -7.12 -7.43
N MET A 87 4.83 -6.68 -7.01
CA MET A 87 5.76 -5.88 -7.83
C MET A 87 7.01 -6.67 -8.23
N SER A 88 6.93 -8.00 -8.21
CA SER A 88 7.95 -8.86 -8.79
C SER A 88 7.98 -8.69 -10.31
N LEU A 89 9.13 -8.98 -10.95
CA LEU A 89 9.36 -8.71 -12.38
C LEU A 89 8.36 -9.43 -13.30
N ASP A 90 7.86 -10.58 -12.87
CA ASP A 90 6.83 -11.37 -13.54
C ASP A 90 5.41 -10.76 -13.45
N GLN A 91 5.16 -9.79 -12.56
CA GLN A 91 3.86 -9.11 -12.37
C GLN A 91 3.91 -7.60 -12.63
N LEU A 92 4.98 -7.09 -13.24
CA LEU A 92 5.21 -5.66 -13.46
C LEU A 92 5.23 -5.31 -14.97
N TYR A 93 5.03 -4.04 -15.30
CA TYR A 93 5.01 -3.55 -16.68
C TYR A 93 4.05 -4.36 -17.57
N PHE A 94 4.53 -4.90 -18.68
CA PHE A 94 3.71 -5.50 -19.72
C PHE A 94 3.07 -6.83 -19.30
N THR A 95 3.45 -7.42 -18.16
CA THR A 95 2.75 -8.60 -17.62
C THR A 95 1.59 -8.23 -16.69
N ARG A 96 1.33 -6.94 -16.44
CA ARG A 96 0.31 -6.46 -15.49
C ARG A 96 -0.99 -6.01 -16.19
N PRO A 97 -2.19 -6.49 -15.79
CA PRO A 97 -2.43 -7.57 -14.81
C PRO A 97 -2.12 -8.97 -15.37
N VAL A 98 -2.23 -9.13 -16.68
CA VAL A 98 -1.71 -10.23 -17.50
C VAL A 98 -1.31 -9.66 -18.85
N SER A 99 -0.38 -10.30 -19.57
CA SER A 99 0.17 -9.80 -20.84
C SER A 99 -0.90 -9.33 -21.84
N ARG A 100 -1.99 -10.10 -21.99
CA ARG A 100 -3.10 -9.84 -22.90
C ARG A 100 -3.86 -8.53 -22.63
N TYR A 101 -3.85 -8.00 -21.41
CA TYR A 101 -4.63 -6.81 -21.00
C TYR A 101 -3.74 -5.66 -20.51
N SER A 102 -2.43 -5.75 -20.75
CA SER A 102 -1.47 -4.66 -20.49
C SER A 102 -1.66 -3.43 -21.40
N ASN A 103 -2.44 -3.60 -22.49
CA ASN A 103 -2.86 -2.55 -23.42
C ASN A 103 -4.08 -1.74 -22.93
N TYR A 104 -4.44 -1.80 -21.65
CA TYR A 104 -5.57 -1.10 -21.02
C TYR A 104 -6.97 -1.54 -21.46
N THR A 105 -7.12 -2.46 -22.41
CA THR A 105 -8.43 -2.98 -22.84
C THR A 105 -8.85 -4.22 -22.05
N THR A 106 -10.15 -4.53 -22.06
CA THR A 106 -10.69 -5.79 -21.53
C THR A 106 -11.47 -6.56 -22.62
N PRO A 107 -11.85 -7.82 -22.40
CA PRO A 107 -12.77 -8.53 -23.29
C PRO A 107 -14.18 -7.93 -23.40
N ILE A 108 -14.53 -6.96 -22.55
CA ILE A 108 -15.82 -6.25 -22.57
C ILE A 108 -15.62 -4.93 -23.33
N LYS A 109 -16.35 -4.74 -24.43
CA LYS A 109 -16.25 -3.51 -25.22
C LYS A 109 -16.61 -2.28 -24.37
N GLY A 110 -15.81 -1.21 -24.48
CA GLY A 110 -15.99 0.02 -23.72
C GLY A 110 -15.55 -0.06 -22.25
N LEU A 111 -14.95 -1.17 -21.79
CA LEU A 111 -14.39 -1.30 -20.44
C LEU A 111 -12.86 -1.35 -20.50
N TYR A 112 -12.24 -0.41 -19.78
CA TYR A 112 -10.79 -0.18 -19.75
C TYR A 112 -10.21 -0.36 -18.34
N LEU A 113 -8.95 -0.82 -18.28
CA LEU A 113 -8.21 -1.02 -17.03
C LEU A 113 -7.43 0.23 -16.66
N CYS A 114 -7.90 0.94 -15.64
CA CYS A 114 -7.19 2.05 -15.00
C CYS A 114 -6.93 1.74 -13.52
N GLY A 115 -5.80 2.23 -12.98
CA GLY A 115 -5.46 2.12 -11.56
C GLY A 115 -4.22 1.27 -11.26
N SER A 116 -3.97 1.05 -9.97
CA SER A 116 -2.72 0.47 -9.42
C SER A 116 -2.41 -0.95 -9.94
N GLY A 117 -3.45 -1.72 -10.25
CA GLY A 117 -3.38 -3.08 -10.80
C GLY A 117 -3.12 -3.17 -12.30
N ALA A 118 -2.95 -2.05 -13.01
CA ALA A 118 -2.73 -2.02 -14.46
C ALA A 118 -1.29 -1.61 -14.84
N HIS A 119 -0.93 -1.85 -16.10
CA HIS A 119 0.31 -1.34 -16.71
C HIS A 119 0.46 0.19 -16.50
N PRO A 120 1.66 0.76 -16.29
CA PRO A 120 2.96 0.11 -16.07
C PRO A 120 3.18 -0.46 -14.66
N GLY A 121 2.41 -0.04 -13.66
CA GLY A 121 2.63 -0.41 -12.27
C GLY A 121 1.84 0.47 -11.30
N GLY A 122 1.88 0.07 -10.03
CA GLY A 122 1.02 0.64 -8.99
C GLY A 122 1.49 1.95 -8.34
N GLY A 123 0.68 2.43 -7.41
CA GLY A 123 0.92 3.66 -6.64
C GLY A 123 0.34 4.92 -7.29
N VAL A 124 0.65 6.08 -6.68
CA VAL A 124 0.09 7.39 -7.07
C VAL A 124 0.86 8.01 -8.26
N THR A 125 1.04 7.24 -9.33
CA THR A 125 1.81 7.65 -10.52
C THR A 125 0.98 8.39 -11.57
N GLY A 126 -0.35 8.20 -11.57
CA GLY A 126 -1.28 8.71 -12.58
C GLY A 126 -1.14 8.06 -13.97
N ALA A 127 -0.05 7.33 -14.25
CA ALA A 127 0.25 6.77 -15.56
C ALA A 127 -0.80 5.76 -16.06
N PRO A 128 -1.27 4.77 -15.27
CA PRO A 128 -2.29 3.83 -15.73
C PRO A 128 -3.61 4.51 -16.11
N GLY A 129 -4.01 5.55 -15.34
CA GLY A 129 -5.24 6.31 -15.61
C GLY A 129 -5.13 7.14 -16.90
N ARG A 130 -4.02 7.86 -17.08
CA ARG A 130 -3.77 8.65 -18.30
C ARG A 130 -3.75 7.77 -19.55
N LEU A 131 -3.10 6.61 -19.48
CA LEU A 131 -2.91 5.74 -20.64
C LEU A 131 -4.21 4.99 -20.99
N ALA A 132 -4.97 4.52 -19.99
CA ALA A 132 -6.32 3.99 -20.22
C ALA A 132 -7.26 5.03 -20.86
N ALA A 133 -7.23 6.29 -20.41
CA ALA A 133 -8.02 7.35 -21.01
C ALA A 133 -7.63 7.64 -22.47
N LEU A 134 -6.33 7.58 -22.80
CA LEU A 134 -5.87 7.73 -24.19
C LEU A 134 -6.35 6.61 -25.11
N ILE A 135 -6.43 5.37 -24.62
CA ILE A 135 -7.01 4.24 -25.36
C ILE A 135 -8.54 4.39 -25.49
N ALA A 136 -9.23 4.82 -24.43
CA ALA A 136 -10.67 5.05 -24.46
C ALA A 136 -11.13 6.17 -25.41
N MET A 137 -10.24 7.11 -25.75
CA MET A 137 -10.49 8.15 -26.77
C MET A 137 -10.21 7.69 -28.21
N GLN A 138 -9.82 6.42 -28.42
CA GLN A 138 -9.48 5.84 -29.73
C GLN A 138 -10.46 4.74 -30.21
N ASP A 139 -11.46 4.37 -29.39
CA ASP A 139 -12.52 3.35 -29.68
C ASP A 139 -13.88 4.00 -30.02
#